data_AF-A0A392PXS9-F1
#
_entry.id   AF-A0A392PXS9-F1
#
_cell.length_a   1.000
_cell.length_b   1.000
_cell.length_c   1.000
_cell.angle_alpha   90.00
_cell.angle_beta   90.00
_cell.angle_gamma   90.00
#
_symmetry.space_group_name_H-M   'P 1'
#
loop_
_entity.id
_entity.type
_entity.pdbx_description
1 polymer ?
#
loop_
_entity_poly.entity_id
_entity_poly.type
_entity_poly.pdbx_seq_one_letter_code
_entity_poly.pdbx_strand_id
1 'polypeptide(L)'
;MAGENTHHQPPPVTLQDAIAEIGRLQTKMASVERGKTDKEIGNEEDEIIDSQPLAQALWDVRVPENFKTPHLPVFDGKSDPSEHLMAVGTQTAIIGAA
;
A
#
# COMPACT_ATOMS: atom_id res chain seq x y z
N MET A 1 13.85 -29.80 -44.87
CA MET A 1 15.04 -30.23 -44.11
C MET A 1 15.01 -29.52 -42.77
N ALA A 2 15.22 -30.25 -41.68
CA ALA A 2 14.92 -29.86 -40.30
C ALA A 2 15.95 -28.89 -39.71
N GLY A 3 15.47 -27.97 -38.86
CA GLY A 3 16.28 -26.98 -38.17
C GLY A 3 17.22 -27.59 -37.14
N GLU A 4 18.46 -27.10 -37.15
CA GLU A 4 19.49 -27.35 -36.16
C GLU A 4 19.13 -26.67 -34.83
N ASN A 5 18.98 -27.47 -33.78
CA ASN A 5 18.83 -26.98 -32.40
C ASN A 5 20.19 -27.14 -31.71
N THR A 6 20.96 -26.07 -31.59
CA THR A 6 22.17 -26.04 -30.77
C THR A 6 21.80 -25.94 -29.30
N HIS A 7 21.72 -27.10 -28.64
CA HIS A 7 21.59 -27.18 -27.18
C HIS A 7 22.93 -26.77 -26.55
N HIS A 8 23.01 -25.53 -26.02
CA HIS A 8 24.14 -25.10 -25.19
C HIS A 8 24.13 -25.88 -23.88
N GLN A 9 24.90 -26.96 -23.84
CA GLN A 9 25.15 -27.71 -22.62
C GLN A 9 26.00 -26.82 -21.69
N PRO A 10 25.56 -26.53 -20.45
CA PRO A 10 26.37 -25.79 -19.50
C PRO A 10 27.66 -26.58 -19.21
N PRO A 11 28.80 -25.90 -18.97
CA PRO A 11 30.08 -26.56 -18.75
C PRO A 11 29.98 -27.52 -17.55
N PRO A 12 30.66 -28.67 -17.60
CA PRO A 12 30.64 -29.64 -16.51
C PRO A 12 31.21 -28.98 -15.25
N VAL A 13 30.36 -28.79 -14.25
CA VAL A 13 30.76 -28.28 -12.93
C VAL A 13 31.46 -29.39 -12.17
N THR A 14 32.64 -29.10 -11.63
CA THR A 14 33.36 -30.07 -10.80
C THR A 14 32.87 -30.01 -9.35
N LEU A 15 33.10 -31.07 -8.58
CA LEU A 15 32.78 -31.08 -7.14
C LEU A 15 33.50 -29.95 -6.39
N GLN A 16 34.71 -29.59 -6.82
CA GLN A 16 35.46 -28.49 -6.22
C GLN A 16 34.80 -27.13 -6.46
N ASP A 17 34.28 -26.91 -7.67
CA ASP A 17 33.55 -25.68 -8.00
C ASP A 17 32.29 -25.54 -7.14
N ALA A 18 31.58 -26.65 -6.91
CA ALA A 18 30.41 -26.68 -6.05
C ALA A 18 30.76 -26.35 -4.58
N ILE A 19 31.87 -26.89 -4.06
CA ILE A 19 32.32 -26.62 -2.68
C ILE A 19 32.72 -25.14 -2.52
N ALA A 20 33.43 -24.58 -3.50
CA ALA A 20 33.80 -23.17 -3.49
C ALA A 20 32.56 -22.25 -3.53
N GLU A 21 31.58 -22.58 -4.36
CA GLU A 21 30.35 -21.81 -4.48
C GLU A 21 29.48 -21.90 -3.21
N ILE A 22 29.42 -23.06 -2.55
CA ILE A 22 28.75 -23.21 -1.24
C ILE A 22 29.39 -22.29 -0.20
N GLY A 23 30.72 -22.27 -0.11
CA GLY A 23 31.44 -21.37 0.81
C GLY A 23 31.14 -19.90 0.54
N ARG A 24 31.17 -19.49 -0.74
CA ARG A 24 30.83 -18.13 -1.17
C ARG A 24 29.39 -17.74 -0.80
N LEU A 25 28.43 -18.64 -1.00
CA LEU A 25 27.03 -18.42 -0.65
C LEU A 25 26.83 -18.32 0.86
N GLN A 26 27.51 -19.14 1.66
CA GLN A 26 27.48 -19.05 3.13
C GLN A 26 28.01 -17.71 3.63
N THR A 27 29.13 -17.22 3.09
CA THR A 27 29.66 -15.88 3.41
C THR A 27 28.66 -14.79 3.03
N LYS A 28 28.00 -14.90 1.87
CA LYS A 28 26.98 -13.95 1.43
C LYS A 28 25.77 -13.95 2.35
N MET A 29 25.29 -15.12 2.78
CA MET A 29 24.16 -15.24 3.71
C MET A 29 24.50 -14.63 5.08
N ALA A 30 25.69 -14.87 5.62
CA ALA A 30 26.14 -14.27 6.87
C ALA A 30 26.24 -12.73 6.80
N SER A 31 26.66 -12.17 5.66
CA SER A 31 26.68 -10.73 5.43
C SER A 31 25.27 -10.14 5.32
N VAL A 32 24.36 -10.83 4.64
CA VAL A 32 22.96 -10.40 4.50
C VAL A 32 22.24 -10.46 5.85
N GLU A 33 22.47 -11.50 6.64
CA GLU A 33 21.90 -11.63 7.99
C GLU A 33 22.40 -10.54 8.94
N ARG A 34 23.70 -10.20 8.88
CA ARG A 34 24.29 -9.10 9.65
C ARG A 34 23.77 -7.71 9.22
N GLY A 35 23.40 -7.55 7.94
CA GLY A 35 22.76 -6.33 7.43
C GLY A 35 21.28 -6.18 7.81
N LYS A 36 20.58 -7.28 8.11
CA LYS A 36 19.19 -7.24 8.61
C LYS A 36 19.09 -6.73 10.05
N THR A 37 20.14 -6.89 10.85
CA THR A 37 20.21 -6.35 12.22
C THR A 37 20.62 -4.87 12.28
N ASP A 38 21.09 -4.28 11.18
CA ASP A 38 21.53 -2.87 11.11
C ASP A 38 20.62 -2.00 10.22
N LYS A 39 19.64 -2.62 9.53
CA LYS A 39 18.71 -1.93 8.63
C LYS A 39 17.28 -2.04 9.12
N GLU A 40 17.02 -1.46 10.29
CA GLU A 40 15.68 -1.01 10.70
C GLU A 40 15.61 0.53 10.70
N ILE A 41 16.32 1.19 9.77
CA ILE A 41 16.11 2.60 9.46
C ILE A 41 16.15 2.73 7.94
N GLY A 42 14.98 2.83 7.32
CA GLY A 42 14.83 3.04 5.87
C GLY A 42 13.79 2.14 5.25
N ASN A 43 12.54 2.28 5.66
CA ASN A 43 11.34 1.96 4.87
C ASN A 43 10.43 3.18 5.02
N GLU A 44 10.71 4.22 4.23
CA GLU A 44 9.94 5.47 4.19
C GLU A 44 8.76 5.41 3.20
N GLU A 45 8.40 4.21 2.71
CA GLU A 45 7.37 4.07 1.67
C GLU A 45 6.18 3.15 2.02
N ASP A 46 6.12 2.56 3.22
CA ASP A 46 4.92 1.93 3.77
C ASP A 46 5.03 1.84 5.30
N GLU A 47 5.33 2.97 5.96
CA GLU A 47 5.02 3.07 7.40
C GLU A 47 3.50 3.04 7.50
N ILE A 48 2.93 1.85 7.72
CA ILE A 48 1.58 1.72 8.25
C ILE A 48 1.64 2.47 9.57
N ILE A 49 1.31 3.76 9.53
CA ILE A 49 1.09 4.56 10.72
C ILE A 49 -0.01 3.80 11.44
N ASP A 50 0.35 3.06 12.48
CA ASP A 50 -0.59 2.36 13.35
C ASP A 50 -1.67 3.36 13.66
N SER A 51 -2.85 3.18 13.06
CA SER A 51 -3.88 4.20 13.04
C SER A 51 -4.21 4.50 14.49
N GLN A 52 -3.83 5.70 14.94
CA GLN A 52 -4.06 6.07 16.33
C GLN A 52 -5.56 5.90 16.60
N PRO A 53 -5.94 5.22 17.69
CA PRO A 53 -7.35 5.11 18.02
C PRO A 53 -7.96 6.51 18.06
N LEU A 54 -9.13 6.67 17.46
CA LEU A 54 -9.85 7.95 17.51
C LEU A 54 -9.93 8.39 18.97
N ALA A 55 -9.42 9.59 19.26
CA ALA A 55 -9.25 10.05 20.63
C ALA A 55 -10.60 9.98 21.37
N GLN A 56 -10.60 9.44 22.59
CA GLN A 56 -11.82 9.34 23.42
C GLN A 56 -12.51 10.70 23.59
N ALA A 57 -11.73 11.78 23.66
CA ALA A 57 -12.24 13.14 23.70
C ALA A 57 -13.14 13.49 22.50
N LEU A 58 -12.91 12.94 21.30
CA LEU A 58 -13.76 13.15 20.12
C LEU A 58 -15.07 12.36 20.20
N TRP A 59 -15.06 11.19 20.84
CA TRP A 59 -16.28 10.42 21.11
C TRP A 59 -17.14 11.07 22.20
N ASP A 60 -16.49 11.69 23.18
CA ASP A 60 -17.15 12.36 24.30
C ASP A 60 -17.68 13.76 23.94
N VAL A 61 -17.27 14.31 22.78
CA VAL A 61 -17.80 15.57 22.25
C VAL A 61 -19.30 15.42 22.02
N ARG A 62 -20.08 16.26 22.71
CA ARG A 62 -21.50 16.37 22.46
C ARG A 62 -21.75 17.16 21.19
N VAL A 63 -22.64 16.65 20.36
CA VAL A 63 -23.20 17.42 19.25
C VAL A 63 -24.00 18.60 19.83
N PRO A 64 -23.80 19.84 19.33
CA PRO A 64 -24.57 20.99 19.79
C PRO A 64 -26.09 20.78 19.66
N GLU A 65 -26.88 21.26 20.62
CA GLU A 65 -28.35 21.08 20.62
C GLU A 65 -29.04 21.70 19.39
N ASN A 66 -28.43 22.74 18.82
CA ASN A 66 -28.90 23.42 17.62
C ASN A 66 -28.39 22.79 16.31
N PHE A 67 -27.65 21.69 16.37
CA PHE A 67 -27.17 21.00 15.18
C PHE A 67 -28.36 20.57 14.31
N LYS A 68 -28.35 21.04 13.06
CA LYS A 68 -29.30 20.61 12.04
C LYS A 68 -28.55 19.73 11.06
N THR A 69 -28.98 18.47 10.98
CA THR A 69 -28.47 17.57 9.95
C THR A 69 -28.74 18.21 8.60
N PRO A 70 -27.71 18.43 7.78
CA PRO A 70 -27.92 18.98 6.46
C PRO A 70 -28.78 18.03 5.63
N HIS A 71 -29.75 18.59 4.94
CA HIS A 71 -30.48 17.85 3.92
C HIS A 71 -29.61 17.77 2.68
N LEU A 72 -29.28 16.56 2.24
CA LEU A 72 -28.58 16.32 0.97
C LEU A 72 -29.56 15.68 -0.02
N PRO A 73 -29.41 15.92 -1.34
CA PRO A 73 -30.25 15.27 -2.34
C PRO A 73 -30.01 13.76 -2.28
N VAL A 74 -31.08 12.98 -2.42
CA VAL A 74 -31.00 11.51 -2.50
C VAL A 74 -31.07 11.10 -3.97
N PHE A 75 -30.20 10.18 -4.38
CA PHE A 75 -30.22 9.66 -5.74
C PHE A 75 -31.39 8.67 -5.90
N ASP A 76 -32.29 8.94 -6.84
CA ASP A 76 -33.49 8.13 -7.07
C ASP A 76 -33.27 7.01 -8.11
N GLY A 77 -32.06 6.91 -8.67
CA GLY A 77 -31.69 5.96 -9.73
C GLY A 77 -32.25 6.29 -11.11
N LYS A 78 -32.94 7.42 -11.28
CA LYS A 78 -33.60 7.83 -12.53
C LYS A 78 -33.11 9.19 -13.02
N SER A 79 -32.73 10.08 -12.11
CA SER A 79 -32.14 11.39 -12.43
C SER A 79 -30.76 11.21 -13.08
N ASP A 80 -30.34 12.21 -13.86
CA ASP A 80 -28.99 12.23 -14.41
C ASP A 80 -27.93 12.20 -13.30
N PRO A 81 -26.95 11.27 -13.33
CA PRO A 81 -25.92 11.17 -12.29
C PRO A 81 -25.07 12.44 -12.16
N SER A 82 -24.79 13.15 -13.26
CA SER A 82 -23.98 14.36 -13.22
C SER A 82 -24.75 15.52 -12.58
N GLU A 83 -26.04 15.65 -12.89
CA GLU A 83 -26.92 16.63 -12.26
C GLU A 83 -27.05 16.36 -10.76
N HIS A 84 -27.19 15.09 -10.36
CA HIS A 84 -27.21 14.70 -8.95
C HIS A 84 -25.92 15.09 -8.22
N LEU A 85 -24.75 14.81 -8.81
CA LEU A 85 -23.45 15.19 -8.24
C LEU A 85 -23.31 16.71 -8.11
N MET A 86 -23.81 17.47 -9.08
CA MET A 86 -23.83 18.93 -9.00
C MET A 86 -24.70 19.41 -7.83
N ALA A 87 -25.92 18.88 -7.69
CA ALA A 87 -26.83 19.23 -6.61
C ALA A 87 -26.24 18.91 -5.22
N VAL A 88 -25.63 17.73 -5.07
CA VAL A 88 -24.91 17.34 -3.85
C VAL A 88 -23.75 18.29 -3.57
N GLY A 89 -22.96 18.62 -4.59
CA GLY A 89 -21.82 19.53 -4.47
C GLY A 89 -22.22 20.94 -4.04
N THR A 90 -23.29 21.48 -4.62
CA THR A 90 -23.83 22.79 -4.24
C THR A 90 -24.31 22.81 -2.79
N GLN A 91 -25.07 21.80 -2.36
CA GLN A 91 -25.55 21.74 -0.96
C GLN A 91 -24.41 21.56 0.04
N THR A 92 -23.40 20.75 -0.31
CA THR A 92 -22.20 20.54 0.53
C THR A 92 -21.38 21.81 0.69
N ALA A 93 -21.17 22.58 -0.38
CA ALA A 93 -20.42 23.83 -0.33
C ALA A 93 -21.05 24.88 0.59
N ILE A 94 -22.39 24.91 0.68
CA ILE A 94 -23.12 25.84 1.58
C ILE A 94 -22.91 25.45 3.05
N ILE A 95 -22.85 24.17 3.36
CA ILE A 95 -22.66 23.66 4.74
C ILE A 95 -21.26 24.00 5.27
N GLY A 96 -20.23 23.99 4.42
CA GLY A 96 -18.86 24.31 4.82
C GLY A 96 -18.54 25.81 4.93
N ALA A 97 -19.47 26.69 4.54
CA ALA A 97 -19.26 28.14 4.50
C ALA A 97 -19.92 28.90 5.68
N ALA A 98 -20.67 28.21 6.54
CA ALA A 98 -21.41 28.77 7.66
C ALA A 98 -20.68 28.62 9.01
#